data_AF-A0AA39WK82-F1
#
_entry.id   AF-A0AA39WK82-F1
#
_cell.length_a   1.000
_cell.length_b   1.000
_cell.length_c   1.000
_cell.angle_alpha   90.00
_cell.angle_beta   90.00
_cell.angle_gamma   90.00
#
_symmetry.space_group_name_H-M   'P 1'
#
loop_
_entity.id
_entity.type
_entity.pdbx_description
1 polymer ?
#
loop_
_entity_poly.entity_id
_entity_poly.type
_entity_poly.pdbx_seq_one_letter_code
_entity_poly.pdbx_strand_id
1 'polypeptide(L)'
;MTLSCRTTNEALHSRAEAYKPAKYASETPVIPAPEIFQHEPTAADKDSTSRLPTVSECAIHLELLEVFFVLRERILRSEEIDKSMGIAPKRETKTGHKGDTKILKDTTFETRRKQKWPKYVEFAVARFLNWRSELKKMARPEDISSFRYKLPSLDVLMVWHSFLLNPLFFNKHCRTELIYDLPFPWQRIHECINNSDWSFQLPADDTTQTSPLFDVLSTWESHIPSESSHVPSTTTTITAPLPSFFSKPTVTPKPTAPSLLLPAFTLSSSPDPSTTTSLPTNISCHASLFHIISTSPSLSTLATALHAAVIRQTSFIDKMNSHLWIRSPSLESTLTHAISRYSNFLLLMRRNKGKMLVPTVDIDLAWHTHQCSGGRNYATGVKERVGRFVNHDDDLEKGVLSDGAAETRRLWRLQVGGEYKRCGCWDCEGMLEEMERVVKEGREEGEVDMDGVVKRVEESVGYYRAVEAARRGKRALPAKPNGL
;
A
#
# COMPACT_ATOMS: atom_id res chain seq x y z
N MET A 1 9.45 -31.74 22.32
CA MET A 1 8.08 -31.21 22.09
C MET A 1 8.00 -30.68 20.66
N THR A 2 7.00 -31.06 19.88
CA THR A 2 6.78 -30.48 18.53
C THR A 2 6.16 -29.10 18.67
N LEU A 3 6.91 -28.04 18.41
CA LEU A 3 6.37 -26.70 18.20
C LEU A 3 5.35 -26.80 17.03
N SER A 4 4.07 -26.68 17.34
CA SER A 4 3.03 -26.62 16.32
C SER A 4 3.16 -25.27 15.61
N CYS A 5 3.56 -25.25 14.32
CA CYS A 5 3.56 -24.04 13.47
C CYS A 5 2.10 -23.55 13.38
N ARG A 6 1.73 -22.63 14.29
CA ARG A 6 0.46 -21.90 14.30
C ARG A 6 0.67 -20.58 13.58
N THR A 7 -0.37 -20.06 12.92
CA THR A 7 -0.25 -18.70 12.38
C THR A 7 -0.08 -17.72 13.55
N THR A 8 0.72 -16.67 13.38
CA THR A 8 1.04 -15.73 14.47
C THR A 8 -0.24 -15.19 15.11
N ASN A 9 -1.24 -14.84 14.30
CA ASN A 9 -2.53 -14.33 14.76
C ASN A 9 -3.37 -15.34 15.56
N GLU A 10 -3.33 -16.63 15.23
CA GLU A 10 -4.02 -17.69 16.00
C GLU A 10 -3.38 -17.90 17.39
N ALA A 11 -2.09 -17.65 17.52
CA ALA A 11 -1.34 -17.88 18.75
C ALA A 11 -1.45 -16.73 19.78
N LEU A 12 -1.87 -15.53 19.35
CA LEU A 12 -1.97 -14.33 20.21
C LEU A 12 -2.97 -14.47 21.36
N HIS A 13 -3.89 -15.44 21.31
CA HIS A 13 -4.93 -15.58 22.32
C HIS A 13 -4.55 -16.36 23.59
N SER A 14 -3.33 -16.90 23.70
CA SER A 14 -3.09 -17.99 24.66
C SER A 14 -2.37 -17.66 25.98
N ARG A 15 -1.69 -16.51 26.18
CA ARG A 15 -0.79 -16.35 27.35
C ARG A 15 -0.63 -14.94 27.94
N ALA A 16 -1.45 -13.95 27.59
CA ALA A 16 -1.27 -12.58 28.10
C ALA A 16 -1.35 -12.48 29.65
N GLU A 17 -2.12 -13.36 30.29
CA GLU A 17 -2.30 -13.39 31.75
C GLU A 17 -1.10 -13.96 32.52
N ALA A 18 -0.12 -14.56 31.82
CA ALA A 18 1.06 -15.18 32.45
C ALA A 18 2.12 -14.16 32.92
N TYR A 19 2.00 -12.89 32.53
CA TYR A 19 3.00 -11.85 32.81
C TYR A 19 2.41 -10.74 33.69
N LYS A 20 3.23 -10.19 34.58
CA LYS A 20 2.83 -9.04 35.40
C LYS A 20 2.73 -7.79 34.52
N PRO A 21 1.69 -6.95 34.68
CA PRO A 21 1.62 -5.68 34.00
C PRO A 21 2.81 -4.77 34.35
N ALA A 22 3.34 -4.08 33.36
CA ALA A 22 4.35 -3.04 33.55
C ALA A 22 3.75 -1.85 34.31
N LYS A 23 4.50 -1.33 35.27
CA LYS A 23 4.19 -0.12 36.02
C LYS A 23 4.74 1.13 35.32
N TYR A 24 5.87 0.98 34.62
CA TYR A 24 6.55 2.07 33.93
C TYR A 24 6.83 1.70 32.47
N ALA A 25 6.87 2.70 31.59
CA ALA A 25 7.16 2.48 30.17
C ALA A 25 8.54 1.83 29.93
N SER A 26 9.52 2.11 30.81
CA SER A 26 10.86 1.51 30.77
C SER A 26 10.89 0.00 31.04
N GLU A 27 9.82 -0.56 31.61
CA GLU A 27 9.70 -2.01 31.85
C GLU A 27 9.21 -2.77 30.61
N THR A 28 8.89 -2.06 29.52
CA THR A 28 8.41 -2.64 28.27
C THR A 28 9.39 -2.33 27.14
N PRO A 29 9.77 -3.29 26.29
CA PRO A 29 10.60 -2.99 25.14
C PRO A 29 9.82 -2.16 24.12
N VAL A 30 10.53 -1.26 23.45
CA VAL A 30 10.01 -0.61 22.25
C VAL A 30 10.02 -1.63 21.12
N ILE A 31 8.85 -1.88 20.53
CA ILE A 31 8.67 -2.85 19.45
C ILE A 31 8.03 -2.10 18.26
N PRO A 32 8.70 -2.05 17.09
CA PRO A 32 10.02 -2.63 16.80
C PRO A 32 11.16 -1.88 17.51
N ALA A 33 12.32 -2.51 17.64
CA ALA A 33 13.51 -1.88 18.21
C ALA A 33 13.95 -0.69 17.32
N PRO A 34 14.13 0.54 17.84
CA PRO A 34 14.42 1.72 17.02
C PRO A 34 15.66 1.59 16.12
N GLU A 35 16.63 0.79 16.54
CA GLU A 35 17.91 0.58 15.85
C GLU A 35 17.72 -0.03 14.45
N ILE A 36 16.67 -0.84 14.25
CA ILE A 36 16.43 -1.49 12.96
C ILE A 36 16.15 -0.49 11.84
N PHE A 37 15.69 0.71 12.19
CA PHE A 37 15.37 1.78 11.25
C PHE A 37 16.55 2.69 10.93
N GLN A 38 17.63 2.65 11.72
CA GLN A 38 18.72 3.63 11.67
C GLN A 38 19.82 3.34 10.64
N HIS A 39 19.67 2.28 9.83
CA HIS A 39 20.70 1.92 8.84
C HIS A 39 20.67 2.81 7.60
N GLU A 40 21.48 3.87 7.64
CA GLU A 40 21.93 4.60 6.45
C GLU A 40 22.82 3.69 5.58
N PRO A 41 22.65 3.68 4.24
CA PRO A 41 23.57 3.01 3.35
C PRO A 41 24.99 3.53 3.57
N THR A 42 25.98 2.64 3.66
CA THR A 42 27.38 3.06 3.78
C THR A 42 27.78 3.92 2.57
N ALA A 43 28.85 4.72 2.67
CA ALA A 43 29.31 5.55 1.55
C ALA A 43 29.57 4.72 0.26
N ALA A 44 29.90 3.43 0.39
CA ALA A 44 30.02 2.49 -0.72
C ALA A 44 28.65 2.03 -1.30
N ASP A 45 27.60 1.96 -0.48
CA ASP A 45 26.24 1.64 -0.92
C ASP A 45 25.54 2.81 -1.63
N LYS A 46 25.93 4.06 -1.31
CA LYS A 46 25.38 5.27 -1.94
C LYS A 46 25.71 5.38 -3.43
N ASP A 47 26.79 4.72 -3.88
CA ASP A 47 27.28 4.79 -5.26
C ASP A 47 26.85 3.56 -6.11
N SER A 48 26.34 2.50 -5.48
CA SER A 48 25.85 1.31 -6.19
C SER A 48 24.40 1.51 -6.63
N THR A 49 24.20 1.91 -7.88
CA THR A 49 22.89 1.90 -8.58
C THR A 49 22.25 0.51 -8.69
N SER A 50 22.88 -0.53 -8.14
CA SER A 50 22.44 -1.92 -8.16
C SER A 50 22.35 -2.58 -6.79
N ARG A 51 22.35 -1.83 -5.69
CA ARG A 51 22.23 -2.41 -4.34
C ARG A 51 20.88 -3.11 -4.12
N LEU A 52 20.92 -4.16 -3.32
CA LEU A 52 19.70 -4.78 -2.78
C LEU A 52 19.08 -3.86 -1.72
N PRO A 53 17.79 -4.05 -1.38
CA PRO A 53 17.17 -3.31 -0.28
C PRO A 53 17.86 -3.64 1.05
N THR A 54 17.85 -2.68 1.97
CA THR A 54 18.39 -2.86 3.33
C THR A 54 17.36 -3.48 4.27
N VAL A 55 17.81 -3.94 5.43
CA VAL A 55 16.92 -4.39 6.52
C VAL A 55 15.99 -3.26 6.96
N SER A 56 16.51 -2.03 7.14
CA SER A 56 15.71 -0.85 7.48
C SER A 56 14.60 -0.59 6.45
N GLU A 57 14.93 -0.59 5.15
CA GLU A 57 13.92 -0.37 4.10
C GLU A 57 12.83 -1.46 4.11
N CYS A 58 13.20 -2.73 4.36
CA CYS A 58 12.22 -3.80 4.49
C CYS A 58 11.37 -3.69 5.76
N ALA A 59 11.96 -3.22 6.88
CA ALA A 59 11.24 -3.00 8.13
C ALA A 59 10.22 -1.87 7.98
N ILE A 60 10.61 -0.74 7.40
CA ILE A 60 9.71 0.38 7.12
C ILE A 60 8.61 -0.04 6.13
N HIS A 61 8.95 -0.87 5.14
CA HIS A 61 7.96 -1.41 4.24
C HIS A 61 6.92 -2.25 5.00
N LEU A 62 7.31 -3.08 5.97
CA LEU A 62 6.36 -3.78 6.84
C LEU A 62 5.47 -2.82 7.64
N GLU A 63 6.02 -1.73 8.20
CA GLU A 63 5.21 -0.71 8.90
C GLU A 63 4.16 -0.10 7.97
N LEU A 64 4.55 0.27 6.75
CA LEU A 64 3.64 0.85 5.77
C LEU A 64 2.52 -0.12 5.37
N LEU A 65 2.83 -1.40 5.21
CA LEU A 65 1.83 -2.42 4.91
C LEU A 65 0.82 -2.58 6.06
N GLU A 66 1.26 -2.49 7.32
CA GLU A 66 0.35 -2.46 8.49
C GLU A 66 -0.54 -1.22 8.48
N VAL A 67 0.01 -0.06 8.15
CA VAL A 67 -0.77 1.19 8.03
C VAL A 67 -1.84 1.05 6.94
N PHE A 68 -1.51 0.48 5.77
CA PHE A 68 -2.50 0.19 4.72
C PHE A 68 -3.56 -0.82 5.16
N PHE A 69 -3.16 -1.87 5.88
CA PHE A 69 -4.09 -2.86 6.44
C PHE A 69 -5.09 -2.19 7.39
N VAL A 70 -4.60 -1.40 8.36
CA VAL A 70 -5.42 -0.71 9.35
C VAL A 70 -6.32 0.34 8.70
N LEU A 71 -5.81 1.10 7.72
CA LEU A 71 -6.61 2.04 6.95
C LEU A 71 -7.81 1.33 6.28
N ARG A 72 -7.54 0.21 5.60
CA ARG A 72 -8.59 -0.58 4.94
C ARG A 72 -9.60 -1.12 5.95
N GLU A 73 -9.16 -1.68 7.07
CA GLU A 73 -10.07 -2.15 8.12
C GLU A 73 -10.92 -1.03 8.71
N ARG A 74 -10.35 0.17 8.92
CA ARG A 74 -11.09 1.36 9.36
C ARG A 74 -12.16 1.77 8.36
N ILE A 75 -11.83 1.80 7.07
CA ILE A 75 -12.79 2.11 6.00
C ILE A 75 -13.91 1.07 5.98
N LEU A 76 -13.55 -0.21 6.00
CA LEU A 76 -14.49 -1.32 5.97
C LEU A 76 -15.41 -1.31 7.20
N ARG A 77 -14.95 -0.86 8.37
CA ARG A 77 -15.72 -0.83 9.64
C ARG A 77 -16.40 0.50 9.97
N SER A 78 -16.10 1.58 9.26
CA SER A 78 -16.72 2.89 9.53
C SER A 78 -18.21 2.89 9.24
N GLU A 79 -19.01 3.22 10.25
CA GLU A 79 -20.45 3.42 10.15
C GLU A 79 -20.79 4.77 9.48
N GLU A 80 -19.88 5.74 9.57
CA GLU A 80 -20.00 7.03 8.88
C GLU A 80 -19.99 6.83 7.37
N ILE A 81 -19.03 6.04 6.86
CA ILE A 81 -18.97 5.69 5.43
C ILE A 81 -20.14 4.76 5.04
N ASP A 82 -20.64 3.93 5.96
CA ASP A 82 -21.85 3.15 5.69
C ASP A 82 -23.07 4.06 5.44
N LYS A 83 -23.28 5.08 6.28
CA LYS A 83 -24.34 6.08 6.10
C LYS A 83 -24.16 6.79 4.76
N SER A 84 -22.96 7.31 4.56
CA SER A 84 -22.51 7.99 3.33
C SER A 84 -22.87 7.17 2.08
N MET A 85 -22.52 5.89 2.03
CA MET A 85 -22.77 5.05 0.86
C MET A 85 -24.17 4.39 0.84
N GLY A 86 -25.08 4.77 1.74
CA GLY A 86 -26.42 4.17 1.85
C GLY A 86 -26.41 2.67 2.21
N ILE A 87 -25.38 2.20 2.92
CA ILE A 87 -25.18 0.80 3.32
C ILE A 87 -25.79 0.58 4.71
N ALA A 88 -27.08 0.24 4.77
CA ALA A 88 -27.75 -0.13 6.03
C ALA A 88 -27.98 -1.65 6.15
N PRO A 89 -27.98 -2.25 7.36
CA PRO A 89 -28.39 -3.65 7.56
C PRO A 89 -29.84 -3.89 7.14
N LYS A 90 -30.09 -4.90 6.31
CA LYS A 90 -31.44 -5.30 5.87
C LYS A 90 -31.95 -6.45 6.74
N ARG A 91 -32.70 -6.12 7.79
CA ARG A 91 -33.25 -7.12 8.72
C ARG A 91 -34.66 -7.54 8.29
N GLU A 92 -34.89 -8.84 8.19
CA GLU A 92 -36.21 -9.40 7.89
C GLU A 92 -36.85 -9.97 9.15
N THR A 93 -38.12 -9.65 9.41
CA THR A 93 -38.90 -10.28 10.48
C THR A 93 -39.73 -11.41 9.89
N LYS A 94 -39.59 -12.64 10.41
CA LYS A 94 -40.43 -13.78 10.03
C LYS A 94 -41.23 -14.28 11.23
N THR A 95 -42.51 -14.55 11.00
CA THR A 95 -43.40 -15.15 11.99
C THR A 95 -43.38 -16.67 11.81
N GLY A 96 -43.05 -17.39 12.88
CA GLY A 96 -43.07 -18.84 12.93
C GLY A 96 -44.49 -19.39 13.03
N HIS A 97 -44.63 -20.70 12.83
CA HIS A 97 -45.93 -21.40 12.81
C HIS A 97 -46.71 -21.29 14.13
N LYS A 98 -46.02 -21.02 15.25
CA LYS A 98 -46.62 -20.81 16.59
C LYS A 98 -46.99 -19.35 16.89
N GLY A 99 -46.79 -18.44 15.95
CA GLY A 99 -46.99 -16.99 16.14
C GLY A 99 -45.74 -16.23 16.60
N ASP A 100 -44.65 -16.93 16.95
CA ASP A 100 -43.40 -16.31 17.40
C ASP A 100 -42.71 -15.53 16.28
N THR A 101 -42.34 -14.27 16.50
CA THR A 101 -41.56 -13.48 15.52
C THR A 101 -40.05 -13.58 15.77
N LYS A 102 -39.27 -13.75 14.70
CA LYS A 102 -37.80 -13.72 14.74
C LYS A 102 -37.25 -12.75 13.72
N ILE A 103 -36.26 -11.97 14.14
CA ILE A 103 -35.50 -11.07 13.26
C ILE A 103 -34.30 -11.85 12.71
N LEU A 104 -34.24 -11.98 11.39
CA LEU A 104 -33.13 -12.64 10.70
C LEU A 104 -31.93 -11.70 10.57
N LYS A 105 -30.73 -12.27 10.74
CA LYS A 105 -29.48 -11.57 10.49
C LYS A 105 -29.30 -11.34 8.99
N ASP A 106 -28.93 -10.12 8.60
CA ASP A 106 -28.50 -9.81 7.24
C ASP A 106 -27.15 -10.48 6.96
N THR A 107 -27.16 -11.57 6.21
CA THR A 107 -25.95 -12.30 5.80
C THR A 107 -25.17 -11.58 4.70
N THR A 108 -25.80 -10.60 4.03
CA THR A 108 -25.20 -9.83 2.91
C THR A 108 -24.52 -8.55 3.36
N PHE A 109 -24.78 -8.08 4.60
CA PHE A 109 -24.31 -6.79 5.10
C PHE A 109 -22.79 -6.62 5.00
N GLU A 110 -22.03 -7.62 5.48
CA GLU A 110 -20.56 -7.59 5.41
C GLU A 110 -20.04 -7.61 3.97
N THR A 111 -20.69 -8.37 3.07
CA THR A 111 -20.35 -8.37 1.65
C THR A 111 -20.60 -7.01 1.00
N ARG A 112 -21.69 -6.32 1.36
CA ARG A 112 -21.96 -4.96 0.87
C ARG A 112 -20.95 -3.95 1.40
N ARG A 113 -20.52 -4.07 2.66
CA ARG A 113 -19.48 -3.21 3.25
C ARG A 113 -18.12 -3.33 2.54
N LYS A 114 -17.82 -4.46 1.90
CA LYS A 114 -16.60 -4.62 1.07
C LYS A 114 -16.54 -3.63 -0.11
N GLN A 115 -17.66 -3.08 -0.57
CA GLN A 115 -17.70 -2.08 -1.65
C GLN A 115 -17.07 -0.73 -1.26
N LYS A 116 -16.92 -0.44 0.04
CA LYS A 116 -16.29 0.79 0.52
C LYS A 116 -14.82 0.90 0.09
N TRP A 117 -14.09 -0.22 0.08
CA TRP A 117 -12.66 -0.22 -0.26
C TRP A 117 -12.39 0.11 -1.73
N PRO A 118 -13.00 -0.55 -2.73
CA PRO A 118 -12.86 -0.15 -4.13
C PRO A 118 -13.22 1.31 -4.38
N LYS A 119 -14.25 1.84 -3.69
CA LYS A 119 -14.64 3.24 -3.82
C LYS A 119 -13.59 4.19 -3.25
N TYR A 120 -13.01 3.87 -2.09
CA TYR A 120 -11.88 4.63 -1.52
C TYR A 120 -10.69 4.69 -2.49
N VAL A 121 -10.31 3.53 -3.06
CA VAL A 121 -9.18 3.42 -4.00
C VAL A 121 -9.41 4.26 -5.25
N GLU A 122 -10.64 4.34 -5.76
CA GLU A 122 -10.99 5.19 -6.90
C GLU A 122 -10.64 6.67 -6.66
N PHE A 123 -10.97 7.20 -5.48
CA PHE A 123 -10.59 8.57 -5.11
C PHE A 123 -9.09 8.72 -4.85
N ALA A 124 -8.44 7.73 -4.24
CA ALA A 124 -7.00 7.72 -4.03
C ALA A 124 -6.24 7.82 -5.37
N VAL A 125 -6.69 7.09 -6.39
CA VAL A 125 -6.12 7.14 -7.74
C VAL A 125 -6.30 8.54 -8.35
N ALA A 126 -7.45 9.17 -8.18
CA ALA A 126 -7.67 10.54 -8.66
C ALA A 126 -6.71 11.54 -7.98
N ARG A 127 -6.53 11.43 -6.65
CA ARG A 127 -5.57 12.26 -5.89
C ARG A 127 -4.13 12.02 -6.33
N PHE A 128 -3.75 10.78 -6.57
CA PHE A 128 -2.42 10.42 -7.08
C PHE A 128 -2.17 11.00 -8.48
N LEU A 129 -3.13 10.91 -9.39
CA LEU A 129 -2.98 11.45 -10.75
C LEU A 129 -2.85 12.97 -10.75
N ASN A 130 -3.59 13.66 -9.87
CA ASN A 130 -3.44 15.09 -9.66
C ASN A 130 -2.05 15.43 -9.09
N TRP A 131 -1.63 14.76 -8.02
CA TRP A 131 -0.30 14.94 -7.42
C TRP A 131 0.82 14.71 -8.44
N ARG A 132 0.73 13.64 -9.23
CA ARG A 132 1.66 13.34 -10.33
C ARG A 132 1.68 14.44 -11.40
N SER A 133 0.52 15.04 -11.72
CA SER A 133 0.43 16.15 -12.66
C SER A 133 1.14 17.40 -12.14
N GLU A 134 0.99 17.72 -10.85
CA GLU A 134 1.73 18.84 -10.24
C GLU A 134 3.24 18.59 -10.24
N LEU A 135 3.65 17.36 -9.93
CA LEU A 135 5.03 16.90 -10.02
C LEU A 135 5.67 17.14 -11.39
N LYS A 136 4.91 16.91 -12.47
CA LYS A 136 5.39 17.16 -13.85
C LYS A 136 5.63 18.63 -14.14
N LYS A 137 4.82 19.52 -13.56
CA LYS A 137 4.95 20.98 -13.75
C LYS A 137 6.20 21.51 -13.06
N MET A 138 6.61 20.88 -11.95
CA MET A 138 7.75 21.24 -11.12
C MET A 138 9.11 20.77 -11.67
N ALA A 139 9.19 20.34 -12.94
CA ALA A 139 10.38 19.74 -13.54
C ALA A 139 11.53 20.73 -13.87
N ARG A 140 11.62 21.90 -13.21
CA ARG A 140 12.80 22.78 -13.28
C ARG A 140 13.83 22.35 -12.23
N PRO A 141 15.14 22.28 -12.55
CA PRO A 141 16.18 21.78 -11.64
C PRO A 141 16.21 22.46 -10.26
N GLU A 142 15.99 23.79 -10.22
CA GLU A 142 15.92 24.58 -8.98
C GLU A 142 14.76 24.17 -8.03
N ASP A 143 13.62 23.68 -8.55
CA ASP A 143 12.43 23.32 -7.76
C ASP A 143 12.50 21.90 -7.15
N ILE A 144 13.37 21.04 -7.70
CA ILE A 144 13.53 19.63 -7.30
C ILE A 144 14.01 19.53 -5.84
N SER A 145 14.81 20.50 -5.37
CA SER A 145 15.33 20.50 -3.99
C SER A 145 14.22 20.70 -2.96
N SER A 146 13.19 21.52 -3.23
CA SER A 146 12.07 21.75 -2.29
C SER A 146 11.05 20.62 -2.32
N PHE A 147 10.86 19.96 -3.48
CA PHE A 147 9.89 18.88 -3.65
C PHE A 147 10.39 17.53 -3.10
N ARG A 148 11.71 17.31 -3.06
CA ARG A 148 12.30 16.05 -2.55
C ARG A 148 11.89 15.72 -1.11
N TYR A 149 11.41 16.71 -0.36
CA TYR A 149 11.13 16.60 1.06
C TYR A 149 9.64 16.60 1.43
N LYS A 150 8.73 16.91 0.49
CA LYS A 150 7.29 16.94 0.79
C LYS A 150 6.63 15.59 0.53
N LEU A 151 6.29 14.89 1.61
CA LEU A 151 5.63 13.60 1.54
C LEU A 151 4.14 13.75 1.17
N PRO A 152 3.61 13.04 0.17
CA PRO A 152 2.19 13.10 -0.16
C PRO A 152 1.33 12.35 0.89
N SER A 153 0.01 12.50 0.81
CA SER A 153 -0.92 11.81 1.71
C SER A 153 -0.85 10.29 1.57
N LEU A 154 -1.25 9.57 2.63
CA LEU A 154 -1.14 8.12 2.72
C LEU A 154 -1.79 7.36 1.56
N ASP A 155 -2.94 7.83 1.08
CA ASP A 155 -3.65 7.26 -0.07
C ASP A 155 -2.90 7.46 -1.40
N VAL A 156 -2.21 8.59 -1.56
CA VAL A 156 -1.34 8.85 -2.71
C VAL A 156 -0.09 7.97 -2.62
N LEU A 157 0.50 7.81 -1.43
CA LEU A 157 1.60 6.86 -1.19
C LEU A 157 1.20 5.43 -1.53
N MET A 158 -0.02 5.00 -1.17
CA MET A 158 -0.55 3.68 -1.49
C MET A 158 -0.62 3.44 -3.00
N VAL A 159 -1.16 4.40 -3.76
CA VAL A 159 -1.23 4.27 -5.22
C VAL A 159 0.18 4.30 -5.83
N TRP A 160 1.06 5.18 -5.36
CA TRP A 160 2.45 5.25 -5.84
C TRP A 160 3.20 3.94 -5.59
N HIS A 161 3.11 3.39 -4.36
CA HIS A 161 3.67 2.10 -3.98
C HIS A 161 3.18 1.00 -4.92
N SER A 162 1.86 0.83 -5.07
CA SER A 162 1.29 -0.20 -5.96
C SER A 162 1.72 -0.06 -7.42
N PHE A 163 2.00 1.17 -7.88
CA PHE A 163 2.46 1.43 -9.24
C PHE A 163 3.92 1.01 -9.42
N LEU A 164 4.79 1.29 -8.44
CA LEU A 164 6.19 0.83 -8.43
C LEU A 164 6.28 -0.70 -8.45
N LEU A 165 5.34 -1.38 -7.79
CA LEU A 165 5.24 -2.85 -7.78
C LEU A 165 4.77 -3.46 -9.11
N ASN A 166 4.51 -2.65 -10.13
CA ASN A 166 4.28 -3.10 -11.50
C ASN A 166 5.33 -2.46 -12.43
N PRO A 167 6.58 -2.96 -12.41
CA PRO A 167 7.73 -2.18 -12.87
C PRO A 167 7.77 -2.02 -14.40
N LEU A 168 7.22 -2.97 -15.19
CA LEU A 168 7.02 -2.74 -16.64
C LEU A 168 5.98 -1.64 -16.90
N PHE A 169 4.85 -1.67 -16.18
CA PHE A 169 3.79 -0.68 -16.32
C PHE A 169 4.29 0.71 -15.88
N PHE A 170 4.99 0.80 -14.75
CA PHE A 170 5.64 2.02 -14.28
C PHE A 170 6.67 2.56 -15.28
N ASN A 171 7.53 1.69 -15.83
CA ASN A 171 8.48 2.08 -16.88
C ASN A 171 7.76 2.67 -18.09
N LYS A 172 6.74 1.96 -18.61
CA LYS A 172 5.98 2.40 -19.79
C LYS A 172 5.36 3.79 -19.60
N HIS A 173 4.86 4.07 -18.40
CA HIS A 173 4.07 5.28 -18.16
C HIS A 173 4.86 6.45 -17.57
N CYS A 174 5.98 6.22 -16.89
CA CYS A 174 6.66 7.26 -16.11
C CYS A 174 8.10 7.52 -16.57
N ARG A 175 8.70 6.73 -17.47
CA ARG A 175 10.14 6.79 -17.81
C ARG A 175 10.72 8.16 -18.15
N THR A 176 9.91 9.08 -18.66
CA THR A 176 10.34 10.45 -19.01
C THR A 176 9.99 11.49 -17.94
N GLU A 177 9.53 11.06 -16.77
CA GLU A 177 9.01 11.91 -15.69
C GLU A 177 9.90 11.80 -14.45
N LEU A 178 9.94 12.87 -13.64
CA LEU A 178 10.76 12.92 -12.42
C LEU A 178 10.47 11.74 -11.48
N ILE A 179 9.19 11.38 -11.31
CA ILE A 179 8.75 10.29 -10.44
C ILE A 179 9.43 8.95 -10.75
N TYR A 180 9.89 8.74 -12.00
CA TYR A 180 10.58 7.51 -12.37
C TYR A 180 11.97 7.36 -11.74
N ASP A 181 12.62 8.49 -11.43
CA ASP A 181 13.94 8.51 -10.79
C ASP A 181 13.85 8.69 -9.28
N LEU A 182 12.66 8.98 -8.73
CA LEU A 182 12.46 9.13 -7.29
C LEU A 182 12.42 7.76 -6.60
N PRO A 183 13.33 7.50 -5.63
CA PRO A 183 13.15 6.36 -4.73
C PRO A 183 11.97 6.61 -3.82
N PHE A 184 11.34 5.53 -3.37
CA PHE A 184 10.27 5.62 -2.39
C PHE A 184 10.85 6.11 -1.05
N PRO A 185 10.25 7.14 -0.40
CA PRO A 185 10.88 7.90 0.67
C PRO A 185 10.75 7.21 2.04
N TRP A 186 11.37 6.03 2.19
CA TRP A 186 11.22 5.16 3.37
C TRP A 186 11.40 5.88 4.70
N GLN A 187 12.52 6.58 4.91
CA GLN A 187 12.79 7.22 6.20
C GLN A 187 11.74 8.27 6.58
N ARG A 188 11.29 9.08 5.61
CA ARG A 188 10.24 10.08 5.83
C ARG A 188 8.90 9.43 6.15
N ILE A 189 8.61 8.29 5.53
CA ILE A 189 7.40 7.51 5.82
C ILE A 189 7.45 6.98 7.25
N HIS A 190 8.58 6.41 7.68
CA HIS A 190 8.78 5.93 9.05
C HIS A 190 8.54 7.04 10.09
N GLU A 191 9.09 8.24 9.86
CA GLU A 191 8.91 9.41 10.72
C GLU A 191 7.43 9.84 10.85
N CYS A 192 6.58 9.49 9.89
CA CYS A 192 5.15 9.79 9.90
C CYS A 192 4.29 8.68 10.53
N ILE A 193 4.86 7.52 10.87
CA ILE A 193 4.13 6.36 11.38
C ILE A 193 4.26 6.26 12.90
N ASN A 194 3.12 6.16 13.57
CA ASN A 194 3.08 5.77 14.97
C ASN A 194 3.01 4.24 15.08
N ASN A 195 4.12 3.63 15.49
CA ASN A 195 4.21 2.19 15.72
C ASN A 195 3.28 1.65 16.82
N SER A 196 2.65 2.48 17.64
CA SER A 196 1.74 1.99 18.69
C SER A 196 0.36 1.61 18.16
N ASP A 197 -0.19 2.43 17.26
CA ASP A 197 -1.56 2.34 16.77
C ASP A 197 -1.68 2.33 15.24
N TRP A 198 -0.55 2.35 14.54
CA TRP A 198 -0.45 2.41 13.08
C TRP A 198 -1.12 3.65 12.48
N SER A 199 -1.22 4.74 13.25
CA SER A 199 -1.64 6.02 12.71
C SER A 199 -0.53 6.65 11.86
N PHE A 200 -0.93 7.35 10.79
CA PHE A 200 -0.03 8.05 9.88
C PHE A 200 -0.35 9.54 9.93
N GLN A 201 0.64 10.38 10.22
CA GLN A 201 0.48 11.83 10.34
C GLN A 201 1.60 12.55 9.59
N LEU A 202 1.22 13.41 8.64
CA LEU A 202 2.18 14.25 7.93
C LEU A 202 2.64 15.42 8.82
N PRO A 203 3.92 15.82 8.74
CA PRO A 203 4.38 17.08 9.32
C PRO A 203 3.58 18.27 8.79
N ALA A 204 3.44 19.32 9.61
CA ALA A 204 2.66 20.51 9.24
C ALA A 204 3.11 21.12 7.89
N ASP A 205 4.42 21.13 7.61
CA ASP A 205 4.99 21.67 6.37
C ASP A 205 4.68 20.83 5.11
N ASP A 206 4.34 19.55 5.30
CA ASP A 206 3.98 18.57 4.26
C ASP A 206 2.47 18.48 4.05
N THR A 207 1.67 19.04 4.97
CA THR A 207 0.22 19.14 4.78
C THR A 207 -0.09 20.10 3.64
N THR A 208 -0.48 19.55 2.49
CA THR A 208 -1.27 20.33 1.52
C THR A 208 -2.59 20.72 2.20
N GLN A 209 -3.22 21.83 1.81
CA GLN A 209 -4.55 22.26 2.32
C GLN A 209 -5.69 21.23 2.07
N THR A 210 -5.38 20.02 1.58
CA THR A 210 -6.37 18.96 1.32
C THR A 210 -6.54 18.09 2.56
N SER A 211 -7.79 17.90 2.99
CA SER A 211 -8.13 17.06 4.14
C SER A 211 -7.78 15.59 3.85
N PRO A 212 -7.50 14.76 4.87
CA PRO A 212 -7.34 13.32 4.69
C PRO A 212 -8.53 12.70 3.96
N LEU A 213 -8.28 11.81 2.98
CA LEU A 213 -9.35 11.22 2.15
C LEU A 213 -10.39 10.46 2.97
N PHE A 214 -9.98 9.86 4.10
CA PHE A 214 -10.90 9.21 5.02
C PHE A 214 -11.99 10.17 5.52
N ASP A 215 -11.59 11.39 5.92
CA ASP A 215 -12.50 12.40 6.44
C ASP A 215 -13.44 12.89 5.33
N VAL A 216 -12.91 13.11 4.12
CA VAL A 216 -13.69 13.48 2.94
C VAL A 216 -14.77 12.44 2.60
N LEU A 217 -14.44 11.15 2.69
CA LEU A 217 -15.38 10.07 2.40
C LEU A 217 -16.45 9.91 3.49
N SER A 218 -16.10 10.19 4.74
CA SER A 218 -17.02 10.11 5.87
C SER A 218 -18.08 11.21 5.86
N THR A 219 -17.83 12.34 5.20
CA THR A 219 -18.74 13.51 5.16
C THR A 219 -19.44 13.70 3.82
N TRP A 220 -19.33 12.76 2.88
CA TRP A 220 -19.71 12.98 1.47
C TRP A 220 -21.17 13.42 1.24
N GLU A 221 -22.12 13.00 2.09
CA GLU A 221 -23.55 13.36 1.95
C GLU A 221 -23.79 14.85 2.21
N SER A 222 -22.97 15.48 3.05
CA SER A 222 -23.11 16.89 3.39
C SER A 222 -22.68 17.85 2.27
N HIS A 223 -22.19 17.32 1.14
CA HIS A 223 -21.58 18.10 0.06
C HIS A 223 -22.12 17.75 -1.33
N ILE A 224 -23.13 16.87 -1.42
CA ILE A 224 -23.95 16.78 -2.63
C ILE A 224 -24.75 18.09 -2.67
N PRO A 225 -24.63 18.95 -3.70
CA PRO A 225 -25.54 20.08 -3.84
C PRO A 225 -26.95 19.50 -3.84
N SER A 226 -27.77 19.89 -2.87
CA SER A 226 -29.19 19.58 -2.93
C SER A 226 -29.70 20.08 -4.28
N GLU A 227 -30.25 19.20 -5.12
CA GLU A 227 -31.13 19.61 -6.20
C GLU A 227 -32.37 20.25 -5.57
N SER A 228 -32.23 21.50 -5.16
CA SER A 228 -33.24 22.30 -4.49
C SER A 228 -32.81 23.77 -4.56
N SER A 229 -32.74 24.30 -5.78
CA SER A 229 -32.97 25.72 -5.99
C SER A 229 -34.21 25.85 -6.88
N HIS A 230 -35.33 26.13 -6.21
CA HIS A 230 -36.55 26.61 -6.83
C HIS A 230 -36.25 27.67 -7.88
N VAL A 231 -36.66 27.42 -9.12
CA VAL A 231 -36.87 28.47 -10.11
C VAL A 231 -38.20 29.15 -9.75
N PRO A 232 -38.24 30.46 -9.46
CA PRO A 232 -39.51 31.17 -9.38
C PRO A 232 -40.07 31.25 -10.80
N SER A 233 -41.24 30.65 -10.99
CA SER A 233 -42.03 30.83 -12.19
C SER A 233 -42.61 32.24 -12.18
N THR A 234 -42.22 33.08 -13.13
CA THR A 234 -43.02 34.22 -13.56
C THR A 234 -43.15 34.18 -15.08
N THR A 235 -44.38 33.89 -15.48
CA THR A 235 -44.90 33.88 -16.84
C THR A 235 -44.91 35.30 -17.42
N THR A 236 -44.33 35.49 -18.61
CA THR A 236 -44.89 36.45 -19.58
C THR A 236 -44.73 35.95 -21.01
N THR A 237 -45.88 35.70 -21.62
CA THR A 237 -46.15 35.26 -22.99
C THR A 237 -45.80 36.31 -24.03
N ILE A 238 -45.08 35.94 -25.11
CA ILE A 238 -45.22 36.59 -26.43
C ILE A 238 -45.19 35.50 -27.52
N THR A 239 -46.01 35.73 -28.54
CA THR A 239 -46.73 34.78 -29.38
C THR A 239 -46.12 34.62 -30.79
N ALA A 240 -45.90 33.36 -31.23
CA ALA A 240 -46.02 32.77 -32.58
C ALA A 240 -45.21 33.32 -33.80
N PRO A 241 -45.16 32.61 -34.97
CA PRO A 241 -45.47 31.20 -35.28
C PRO A 241 -44.34 30.41 -36.02
N LEU A 242 -44.50 29.08 -36.10
CA LEU A 242 -43.76 28.13 -36.95
C LEU A 242 -43.97 28.36 -38.47
N PRO A 243 -43.08 27.83 -39.33
CA PRO A 243 -43.48 26.61 -40.07
C PRO A 243 -42.42 25.51 -40.15
N SER A 244 -42.95 24.29 -40.28
CA SER A 244 -42.32 23.00 -40.54
C SER A 244 -41.90 22.80 -42.00
N PHE A 245 -40.91 21.94 -42.26
CA PHE A 245 -41.08 20.64 -42.94
C PHE A 245 -39.74 20.04 -43.43
N PHE A 246 -39.75 18.71 -43.49
CA PHE A 246 -38.70 17.75 -43.87
C PHE A 246 -37.95 18.05 -45.18
N SER A 247 -36.66 17.66 -45.24
CA SER A 247 -36.09 16.77 -46.28
C SER A 247 -34.63 16.37 -46.01
N LYS A 248 -34.30 15.09 -46.27
CA LYS A 248 -32.96 14.50 -46.50
C LYS A 248 -32.83 14.24 -48.03
N PRO A 249 -31.69 13.74 -48.58
CA PRO A 249 -30.26 13.92 -48.29
C PRO A 249 -29.44 14.27 -49.58
N THR A 250 -28.10 14.17 -49.52
CA THR A 250 -27.15 13.60 -50.53
C THR A 250 -25.95 14.47 -50.99
N VAL A 251 -24.77 13.81 -51.06
CA VAL A 251 -23.54 14.02 -51.88
C VAL A 251 -22.49 15.09 -51.48
N THR A 252 -21.24 14.61 -51.33
CA THR A 252 -19.92 15.29 -51.18
C THR A 252 -19.37 15.81 -52.53
N PRO A 253 -18.47 16.83 -52.61
CA PRO A 253 -17.01 16.58 -52.46
C PRO A 253 -16.15 17.75 -51.85
N LYS A 254 -14.91 17.40 -51.50
CA LYS A 254 -13.71 18.23 -51.17
C LYS A 254 -13.31 19.19 -52.33
N PRO A 255 -12.17 19.94 -52.31
CA PRO A 255 -11.28 20.45 -51.24
C PRO A 255 -10.84 21.95 -51.43
N THR A 256 -10.38 22.67 -50.40
CA THR A 256 -9.21 23.59 -50.46
C THR A 256 -8.89 24.28 -49.12
N ALA A 257 -7.60 24.43 -48.84
CA ALA A 257 -7.01 25.35 -47.84
C ALA A 257 -7.02 26.81 -48.38
N PRO A 258 -6.74 27.89 -47.63
CA PRO A 258 -5.44 28.11 -46.95
C PRO A 258 -5.50 28.89 -45.62
N SER A 259 -4.30 29.07 -45.05
CA SER A 259 -3.85 29.98 -43.99
C SER A 259 -4.62 31.31 -43.90
N LEU A 260 -4.57 31.95 -42.72
CA LEU A 260 -4.25 33.37 -42.50
C LEU A 260 -4.20 33.58 -40.97
N LEU A 261 -2.99 33.79 -40.43
CA LEU A 261 -2.50 35.09 -39.95
C LEU A 261 -3.25 35.63 -38.73
N LEU A 262 -2.51 35.62 -37.61
CA LEU A 262 -2.70 36.45 -36.42
C LEU A 262 -2.88 37.92 -36.81
N PRO A 263 -3.67 38.67 -36.02
CA PRO A 263 -3.35 40.04 -35.70
C PRO A 263 -2.90 40.13 -34.24
N ALA A 264 -1.70 40.67 -34.06
CA ALA A 264 -1.31 41.30 -32.81
C ALA A 264 -2.23 42.50 -32.55
N PHE A 265 -2.73 42.62 -31.32
CA PHE A 265 -3.22 43.89 -30.80
C PHE A 265 -2.76 44.12 -29.37
N THR A 266 -2.48 45.38 -29.13
CA THR A 266 -1.66 46.02 -28.13
C THR A 266 -2.28 46.10 -26.74
N LEU A 267 -1.42 46.12 -25.73
CA LEU A 267 -1.70 46.46 -24.34
C LEU A 267 -2.41 47.82 -24.18
N SER A 268 -3.48 47.84 -23.40
CA SER A 268 -3.81 48.98 -22.53
C SER A 268 -4.81 48.60 -21.44
N SER A 269 -4.59 49.23 -20.27
CA SER A 269 -5.46 49.46 -19.11
C SER A 269 -5.81 48.28 -18.19
N SER A 270 -5.18 48.31 -17.00
CA SER A 270 -5.62 47.64 -15.78
C SER A 270 -7.04 48.07 -15.39
N PRO A 271 -7.75 47.21 -14.64
CA PRO A 271 -8.37 47.71 -13.42
C PRO A 271 -8.12 46.80 -12.19
N ASP A 272 -8.12 47.49 -11.05
CA ASP A 272 -8.05 47.14 -9.64
C ASP A 272 -7.87 45.69 -9.12
N PRO A 273 -7.06 45.52 -8.06
CA PRO A 273 -6.86 44.26 -7.36
C PRO A 273 -7.87 44.13 -6.21
N SER A 274 -9.08 43.62 -6.44
CA SER A 274 -9.95 43.23 -5.32
C SER A 274 -11.11 42.32 -5.71
N THR A 275 -10.82 41.15 -6.29
CA THR A 275 -11.70 39.98 -6.08
C THR A 275 -10.93 38.70 -6.32
N THR A 276 -10.13 38.30 -5.34
CA THR A 276 -9.65 36.92 -5.25
C THR A 276 -10.85 36.06 -4.89
N THR A 277 -11.56 35.57 -5.90
CA THR A 277 -12.60 34.56 -5.73
C THR A 277 -11.91 33.29 -5.26
N SER A 278 -11.90 33.07 -3.94
CA SER A 278 -11.47 31.82 -3.34
C SER A 278 -12.37 30.70 -3.86
N LEU A 279 -11.84 29.82 -4.73
CA LEU A 279 -12.51 28.58 -5.08
C LEU A 279 -12.62 27.69 -3.82
N PRO A 280 -13.81 27.13 -3.52
CA PRO A 280 -13.97 26.21 -2.40
C PRO A 280 -13.26 24.87 -2.71
N THR A 281 -12.30 24.50 -1.86
CA THR A 281 -11.10 23.75 -2.28
C THR A 281 -11.12 22.23 -2.14
N ASN A 282 -12.17 21.55 -1.66
CA ASN A 282 -12.05 20.10 -1.40
C ASN A 282 -12.99 19.16 -2.15
N ILE A 283 -14.20 19.55 -2.57
CA ILE A 283 -15.13 18.59 -3.22
C ILE A 283 -15.40 18.92 -4.69
N SER A 284 -15.50 20.21 -5.01
CA SER A 284 -15.59 20.67 -6.41
C SER A 284 -14.36 20.22 -7.23
N CYS A 285 -13.16 20.24 -6.63
CA CYS A 285 -11.94 19.80 -7.28
C CYS A 285 -11.91 18.28 -7.54
N HIS A 286 -12.39 17.45 -6.60
CA HIS A 286 -12.47 16.00 -6.78
C HIS A 286 -13.53 15.59 -7.80
N ALA A 287 -14.71 16.21 -7.78
CA ALA A 287 -15.75 15.97 -8.78
C ALA A 287 -15.26 16.39 -10.19
N SER A 288 -14.56 17.52 -10.28
CA SER A 288 -13.95 17.99 -11.54
C SER A 288 -12.85 17.05 -12.04
N LEU A 289 -11.96 16.59 -11.16
CA LEU A 289 -10.93 15.59 -11.50
C LEU A 289 -11.54 14.26 -11.92
N PHE A 290 -12.59 13.82 -11.24
CA PHE A 290 -13.32 12.61 -11.58
C PHE A 290 -13.94 12.71 -12.98
N HIS A 291 -14.53 13.86 -13.29
CA HIS A 291 -15.07 14.15 -14.62
C HIS A 291 -13.96 14.15 -15.68
N ILE A 292 -12.79 14.74 -15.39
CA ILE A 292 -11.63 14.73 -16.31
C ILE A 292 -11.10 13.30 -16.53
N ILE A 293 -11.00 12.48 -15.48
CA ILE A 293 -10.59 11.07 -15.58
C ILE A 293 -11.60 10.27 -16.43
N SER A 294 -12.89 10.53 -16.24
CA SER A 294 -13.97 9.82 -16.94
C SER A 294 -14.09 10.20 -18.42
N THR A 295 -13.72 11.43 -18.78
CA THR A 295 -13.86 11.96 -20.15
C THR A 295 -12.62 11.74 -21.02
N SER A 296 -11.44 11.51 -20.43
CA SER A 296 -10.20 11.20 -21.14
C SER A 296 -9.96 9.68 -21.23
N PRO A 297 -10.03 9.05 -22.42
CA PRO A 297 -9.89 7.60 -22.55
C PRO A 297 -8.53 7.05 -22.07
N SER A 298 -7.44 7.78 -22.32
CA SER A 298 -6.10 7.39 -21.91
C SER A 298 -5.91 7.49 -20.39
N LEU A 299 -6.45 8.55 -19.78
CA LEU A 299 -6.40 8.74 -18.33
C LEU A 299 -7.31 7.74 -17.61
N SER A 300 -8.48 7.44 -18.17
CA SER A 300 -9.40 6.40 -17.70
C SER A 300 -8.75 5.01 -17.69
N THR A 301 -8.01 4.66 -18.76
CA THR A 301 -7.29 3.38 -18.84
C THR A 301 -6.21 3.27 -17.77
N LEU A 302 -5.40 4.32 -17.60
CA LEU A 302 -4.37 4.38 -16.57
C LEU A 302 -4.98 4.32 -15.17
N ALA A 303 -6.04 5.08 -14.91
CA ALA A 303 -6.72 5.10 -13.62
C ALA A 303 -7.29 3.71 -13.26
N THR A 304 -7.91 3.03 -14.22
CA THR A 304 -8.42 1.67 -14.04
C THR A 304 -7.30 0.68 -13.70
N ALA A 305 -6.16 0.77 -14.39
CA ALA A 305 -5.01 -0.09 -14.12
C ALA A 305 -4.38 0.17 -12.75
N LEU A 306 -4.28 1.44 -12.32
CA LEU A 306 -3.79 1.82 -10.98
C LEU A 306 -4.74 1.33 -9.88
N HIS A 307 -6.05 1.48 -10.10
CA HIS A 307 -7.07 0.95 -9.20
C HIS A 307 -6.91 -0.55 -9.01
N ALA A 308 -6.84 -1.30 -10.12
CA ALA A 308 -6.66 -2.74 -10.10
C ALA A 308 -5.36 -3.15 -9.40
N ALA A 309 -4.27 -2.41 -9.59
CA ALA A 309 -2.99 -2.66 -8.91
C ALA A 309 -3.13 -2.58 -7.39
N VAL A 310 -3.73 -1.50 -6.86
CA VAL A 310 -3.99 -1.38 -5.41
C VAL A 310 -4.87 -2.51 -4.89
N ILE A 311 -5.90 -2.90 -5.64
CA ILE A 311 -6.78 -4.01 -5.26
C ILE A 311 -6.00 -5.33 -5.18
N ARG A 312 -5.15 -5.67 -6.15
CA ARG A 312 -4.36 -6.92 -6.12
C ARG A 312 -3.40 -7.00 -4.93
N GLN A 313 -2.80 -5.86 -4.55
CA GLN A 313 -1.90 -5.77 -3.39
C GLN A 313 -2.57 -6.07 -2.04
N THR A 314 -3.91 -6.00 -1.96
CA THR A 314 -4.70 -6.34 -0.76
C THR A 314 -4.32 -7.71 -0.18
N SER A 315 -4.17 -8.71 -1.05
CA SER A 315 -3.88 -10.09 -0.62
C SER A 315 -2.45 -10.28 -0.11
N PHE A 316 -1.50 -9.48 -0.60
CA PHE A 316 -0.13 -9.48 -0.11
C PHE A 316 -0.07 -8.81 1.27
N ILE A 317 -0.73 -7.66 1.42
CA ILE A 317 -0.88 -6.96 2.70
C ILE A 317 -1.49 -7.91 3.77
N ASP A 318 -2.52 -8.68 3.42
CA ASP A 318 -3.13 -9.67 4.32
C ASP A 318 -2.14 -10.75 4.78
N LYS A 319 -1.32 -11.26 3.85
CA LYS A 319 -0.29 -12.25 4.18
C LYS A 319 0.75 -11.64 5.12
N MET A 320 1.23 -10.43 4.84
CA MET A 320 2.23 -9.77 5.68
C MET A 320 1.69 -9.50 7.09
N ASN A 321 0.45 -9.00 7.21
CA ASN A 321 -0.21 -8.83 8.50
C ASN A 321 -0.44 -10.15 9.24
N SER A 322 -0.72 -11.25 8.52
CA SER A 322 -0.88 -12.57 9.13
C SER A 322 0.41 -13.12 9.76
N HIS A 323 1.55 -12.80 9.15
CA HIS A 323 2.88 -13.12 9.68
C HIS A 323 3.28 -12.18 10.82
N LEU A 324 2.89 -10.90 10.73
CA LEU A 324 3.15 -9.85 11.71
C LEU A 324 4.64 -9.73 12.08
N TRP A 325 5.54 -9.88 11.10
CA TRP A 325 6.98 -9.88 11.34
C TRP A 325 7.48 -8.60 12.02
N ILE A 326 6.86 -7.46 11.73
CA ILE A 326 7.22 -6.18 12.36
C ILE A 326 7.10 -6.21 13.89
N ARG A 327 6.31 -7.13 14.46
CA ARG A 327 6.20 -7.31 15.92
C ARG A 327 6.99 -8.51 16.44
N SER A 328 7.73 -9.21 15.58
CA SER A 328 8.51 -10.41 15.94
C SER A 328 9.75 -10.04 16.75
N PRO A 329 10.16 -10.86 17.74
CA PRO A 329 11.45 -10.71 18.39
C PRO A 329 12.63 -10.90 17.41
N SER A 330 12.45 -11.71 16.37
CA SER A 330 13.50 -12.08 15.41
C SER A 330 13.40 -11.27 14.10
N LEU A 331 12.85 -10.06 14.15
CA LEU A 331 12.57 -9.23 12.97
C LEU A 331 13.81 -9.00 12.11
N GLU A 332 14.94 -8.59 12.70
CA GLU A 332 16.18 -8.29 11.98
C GLU A 332 16.71 -9.52 11.23
N SER A 333 16.77 -10.67 11.90
CA SER A 333 17.17 -11.95 11.31
C SER A 333 16.22 -12.38 10.20
N THR A 334 14.91 -12.26 10.41
CA THR A 334 13.88 -12.57 9.40
C THR A 334 14.09 -11.77 8.12
N LEU A 335 14.33 -10.45 8.24
CA LEU A 335 14.54 -9.56 7.10
C LEU A 335 15.89 -9.78 6.42
N THR A 336 16.94 -10.03 7.20
CA THR A 336 18.27 -10.39 6.68
C THR A 336 18.20 -11.66 5.82
N HIS A 337 17.47 -12.66 6.30
CA HIS A 337 17.20 -13.91 5.57
C HIS A 337 16.40 -13.66 4.30
N ALA A 338 15.34 -12.86 4.37
CA ALA A 338 14.53 -12.49 3.20
C ALA A 338 15.38 -11.86 2.09
N ILE A 339 16.25 -10.90 2.44
CA ILE A 339 17.16 -10.23 1.49
C ILE A 339 18.17 -11.22 0.90
N SER A 340 18.78 -12.07 1.74
CA SER A 340 19.73 -13.11 1.29
C SER A 340 19.08 -14.08 0.31
N ARG A 341 17.86 -14.55 0.61
CA ARG A 341 17.12 -15.44 -0.29
C ARG A 341 16.68 -14.74 -1.56
N TYR A 342 16.31 -13.46 -1.50
CA TYR A 342 16.01 -12.67 -2.69
C TYR A 342 17.23 -12.53 -3.60
N SER A 343 18.42 -12.32 -3.04
CA SER A 343 19.68 -12.35 -3.81
C SER A 343 19.87 -13.68 -4.55
N ASN A 344 19.66 -14.81 -3.85
CA ASN A 344 19.70 -16.14 -4.45
C ASN A 344 18.60 -16.35 -5.51
N PHE A 345 17.41 -15.77 -5.31
CA PHE A 345 16.31 -15.82 -6.25
C PHE A 345 16.62 -15.08 -7.55
N LEU A 346 17.29 -13.92 -7.48
CA LEU A 346 17.79 -13.21 -8.67
C LEU A 346 18.85 -14.04 -9.43
N LEU A 347 19.74 -14.71 -8.70
CA LEU A 347 20.70 -15.64 -9.31
C LEU A 347 20.00 -16.82 -9.99
N LEU A 348 18.95 -17.35 -9.38
CA LEU A 348 18.10 -18.40 -9.96
C LEU A 348 17.43 -17.91 -11.25
N MET A 349 16.89 -16.68 -11.26
CA MET A 349 16.36 -16.03 -12.46
C MET A 349 17.42 -15.84 -13.55
N ARG A 350 18.67 -15.52 -13.19
CA ARG A 350 19.78 -15.37 -14.14
C ARG A 350 20.08 -16.69 -14.85
N ARG A 351 20.14 -17.79 -14.09
CA ARG A 351 20.51 -19.13 -14.58
C ARG A 351 19.39 -19.80 -15.38
N ASN A 352 18.13 -19.51 -15.08
CA ASN A 352 16.97 -20.22 -15.64
C ASN A 352 16.12 -19.28 -16.52
N LYS A 353 16.69 -18.80 -17.63
CA LYS A 353 15.99 -17.91 -18.58
C LYS A 353 14.73 -18.59 -19.14
N GLY A 354 13.65 -17.82 -19.26
CA GLY A 354 12.37 -18.31 -19.79
C GLY A 354 11.55 -19.19 -18.82
N LYS A 355 12.07 -19.50 -17.63
CA LYS A 355 11.30 -20.18 -16.59
C LYS A 355 10.53 -19.15 -15.76
N MET A 356 9.26 -19.47 -15.48
CA MET A 356 8.46 -18.72 -14.53
C MET A 356 8.85 -19.13 -13.12
N LEU A 357 9.39 -18.20 -12.36
CA LEU A 357 9.77 -18.41 -10.97
C LEU A 357 8.81 -17.66 -10.05
N VAL A 358 8.31 -18.34 -9.02
CA VAL A 358 7.29 -17.81 -8.11
C VAL A 358 7.93 -17.56 -6.74
N PRO A 359 8.03 -16.32 -6.27
CA PRO A 359 8.67 -15.99 -5.00
C PRO A 359 7.89 -16.55 -3.79
N THR A 360 8.59 -16.92 -2.72
CA THR A 360 7.98 -17.07 -1.39
C THR A 360 7.70 -15.70 -0.77
N VAL A 361 6.84 -15.62 0.24
CA VAL A 361 6.36 -14.34 0.81
C VAL A 361 7.48 -13.42 1.31
N ASP A 362 8.52 -13.99 1.89
CA ASP A 362 9.75 -13.30 2.33
C ASP A 362 10.58 -12.77 1.15
N ILE A 363 10.76 -13.58 0.10
CA ILE A 363 11.44 -13.17 -1.14
C ILE A 363 10.64 -12.05 -1.82
N ASP A 364 9.31 -12.17 -1.81
CA ASP A 364 8.40 -11.22 -2.43
C ASP A 364 8.42 -9.87 -1.71
N LEU A 365 8.45 -9.85 -0.36
CA LEU A 365 8.66 -8.64 0.43
C LEU A 365 9.96 -7.91 0.03
N ALA A 366 11.10 -8.61 0.04
CA ALA A 366 12.37 -8.01 -0.35
C ALA A 366 12.36 -7.55 -1.82
N TRP A 367 11.72 -8.31 -2.71
CA TRP A 367 11.60 -7.91 -4.11
C TRP A 367 10.73 -6.66 -4.29
N HIS A 368 9.60 -6.55 -3.60
CA HIS A 368 8.76 -5.35 -3.60
C HIS A 368 9.54 -4.14 -3.07
N THR A 369 10.29 -4.30 -1.98
CA THR A 369 11.16 -3.22 -1.46
C THR A 369 12.20 -2.79 -2.49
N HIS A 370 12.80 -3.72 -3.24
CA HIS A 370 13.77 -3.39 -4.30
C HIS A 370 13.10 -2.63 -5.47
N GLN A 371 11.87 -2.99 -5.86
CA GLN A 371 11.09 -2.28 -6.89
C GLN A 371 10.83 -0.82 -6.52
N CYS A 372 10.76 -0.52 -5.22
CA CYS A 372 10.59 0.83 -4.70
C CYS A 372 11.87 1.69 -4.72
N SER A 373 13.01 1.18 -5.21
CA SER A 373 14.25 1.96 -5.37
C SER A 373 14.21 3.06 -6.44
N GLY A 374 13.07 3.21 -7.13
CA GLY A 374 12.88 4.06 -8.30
C GLY A 374 13.07 3.26 -9.59
N GLY A 375 12.36 3.67 -10.64
CA GLY A 375 12.30 2.92 -11.89
C GLY A 375 13.67 2.76 -12.56
N ARG A 376 14.53 3.79 -12.52
CA ARG A 376 15.90 3.70 -13.05
C ARG A 376 16.80 2.77 -12.25
N ASN A 377 16.86 2.96 -10.93
CA ASN A 377 17.72 2.14 -10.06
C ASN A 377 17.29 0.68 -10.09
N TYR A 378 15.99 0.39 -9.99
CA TYR A 378 15.48 -0.97 -10.12
C TYR A 378 15.86 -1.58 -11.46
N ALA A 379 15.61 -0.88 -12.58
CA ALA A 379 15.92 -1.37 -13.92
C ALA A 379 17.42 -1.67 -14.11
N THR A 380 18.30 -0.78 -13.64
CA THR A 380 19.75 -0.97 -13.68
C THR A 380 20.17 -2.15 -12.80
N GLY A 381 19.73 -2.17 -11.54
CA GLY A 381 20.09 -3.21 -10.57
C GLY A 381 19.68 -4.61 -10.99
N VAL A 382 18.44 -4.80 -11.47
CA VAL A 382 18.02 -6.13 -11.96
C VAL A 382 18.71 -6.50 -13.26
N LYS A 383 18.99 -5.55 -14.16
CA LYS A 383 19.72 -5.83 -15.40
C LYS A 383 21.15 -6.29 -15.09
N GLU A 384 21.83 -5.68 -14.13
CA GLU A 384 23.15 -6.11 -13.67
C GLU A 384 23.08 -7.51 -13.01
N ARG A 385 22.14 -7.72 -12.08
CA ARG A 385 22.01 -8.96 -11.30
C ARG A 385 21.42 -10.14 -12.05
N VAL A 386 20.63 -9.91 -13.09
CA VAL A 386 19.87 -10.96 -13.79
C VAL A 386 20.19 -11.02 -15.29
N GLY A 387 20.83 -9.99 -15.83
CA GLY A 387 21.16 -9.86 -17.25
C GLY A 387 19.99 -9.36 -18.12
N ARG A 388 18.85 -9.02 -17.51
CA ARG A 388 17.64 -8.53 -18.18
C ARG A 388 16.75 -7.75 -17.21
N PHE A 389 15.81 -6.99 -17.74
CA PHE A 389 14.74 -6.43 -16.94
C PHE A 389 13.87 -7.55 -16.35
N VAL A 390 13.47 -7.42 -15.09
CA VAL A 390 12.62 -8.38 -14.40
C VAL A 390 11.31 -7.70 -14.05
N ASN A 391 10.21 -8.18 -14.65
CA ASN A 391 8.88 -7.74 -14.28
C ASN A 391 8.38 -8.50 -13.04
N HIS A 392 7.50 -7.86 -12.27
CA HIS A 392 6.68 -8.50 -11.27
C HIS A 392 5.25 -8.55 -11.83
N ASP A 393 4.80 -9.74 -12.21
CA ASP A 393 3.45 -9.95 -12.73
C ASP A 393 2.60 -10.60 -11.65
N ASP A 394 1.75 -9.80 -11.01
CA ASP A 394 0.86 -10.21 -9.93
C ASP A 394 -0.53 -10.67 -10.42
N ASP A 395 -0.75 -10.70 -11.74
CA ASP A 395 -2.02 -11.04 -12.39
C ASP A 395 -1.96 -12.41 -13.10
N LEU A 396 -1.49 -13.43 -12.37
CA LEU A 396 -1.38 -14.80 -12.88
C LEU A 396 -2.46 -15.71 -12.30
N GLU A 397 -3.04 -16.57 -13.14
CA GLU A 397 -4.03 -17.57 -12.72
C GLU A 397 -3.46 -18.56 -11.70
N LYS A 398 -4.30 -19.02 -10.76
CA LYS A 398 -3.89 -19.90 -9.64
C LYS A 398 -3.23 -21.20 -10.09
N GLY A 399 -3.65 -21.79 -11.21
CA GLY A 399 -3.08 -23.04 -11.74
C GLY A 399 -1.64 -22.87 -12.22
N VAL A 400 -1.41 -21.82 -13.01
CA VAL A 400 -0.08 -21.41 -13.51
C VAL A 400 0.88 -21.16 -12.34
N LEU A 401 0.42 -20.44 -11.30
CA LEU A 401 1.21 -20.19 -10.09
C LEU A 401 1.63 -21.48 -9.35
N SER A 402 0.79 -22.51 -9.34
CA SER A 402 1.11 -23.78 -8.67
C SER A 402 2.27 -24.51 -9.35
N ASP A 403 2.22 -24.64 -10.68
CA ASP A 403 3.27 -25.31 -11.46
C ASP A 403 4.59 -24.53 -11.40
N GLY A 404 4.51 -23.20 -11.49
CA GLY A 404 5.67 -22.33 -11.31
C GLY A 404 6.29 -22.46 -9.92
N ALA A 405 5.49 -22.56 -8.87
CA ALA A 405 5.99 -22.74 -7.51
C ALA A 405 6.67 -24.10 -7.32
N ALA A 406 6.14 -25.17 -7.92
CA ALA A 406 6.75 -26.50 -7.89
C ALA A 406 8.10 -26.51 -8.62
N GLU A 407 8.18 -25.91 -9.80
CA GLU A 407 9.44 -25.82 -10.55
C GLU A 407 10.47 -24.93 -9.84
N THR A 408 10.03 -23.80 -9.26
CA THR A 408 10.92 -22.92 -8.48
C THR A 408 11.53 -23.68 -7.30
N ARG A 409 10.73 -24.47 -6.57
CA ARG A 409 11.21 -25.31 -5.47
C ARG A 409 12.23 -26.34 -5.95
N ARG A 410 11.98 -26.99 -7.10
CA ARG A 410 12.90 -27.96 -7.69
C ARG A 410 14.25 -27.30 -8.03
N LEU A 411 14.21 -26.19 -8.76
CA LEU A 411 15.41 -25.45 -9.18
C LEU A 411 16.19 -24.91 -7.99
N TRP A 412 15.50 -24.41 -6.95
CA TRP A 412 16.13 -23.96 -5.72
C TRP A 412 16.94 -25.08 -5.05
N ARG A 413 16.34 -26.27 -4.87
CA ARG A 413 17.02 -27.43 -4.28
C ARG A 413 18.27 -27.83 -5.06
N LEU A 414 18.21 -27.77 -6.40
CA LEU A 414 19.31 -28.18 -7.28
C LEU A 414 20.44 -27.13 -7.39
N GLN A 415 20.13 -25.84 -7.32
CA GLN A 415 21.09 -24.78 -7.69
C GLN A 415 21.49 -23.84 -6.56
N VAL A 416 20.70 -23.76 -5.50
CA VAL A 416 20.95 -22.94 -4.30
C VAL A 416 21.20 -23.83 -3.10
N GLY A 417 20.43 -24.91 -2.96
CA GLY A 417 20.45 -25.79 -1.80
C GLY A 417 19.46 -25.35 -0.71
N GLY A 418 19.10 -26.30 0.16
CA GLY A 418 18.14 -26.09 1.23
C GLY A 418 16.67 -26.07 0.80
N GLU A 419 15.78 -25.78 1.74
CA GLU A 419 14.34 -25.75 1.50
C GLU A 419 13.87 -24.42 0.92
N TYR A 420 13.10 -24.50 -0.17
CA TYR A 420 12.53 -23.30 -0.78
C TYR A 420 11.39 -22.71 0.05
N LYS A 421 10.39 -23.51 0.44
CA LYS A 421 9.28 -23.04 1.26
C LYS A 421 9.59 -23.30 2.73
N ARG A 422 9.60 -22.25 3.55
CA ARG A 422 9.78 -22.31 5.01
C ARG A 422 8.53 -21.78 5.73
N CYS A 423 8.26 -22.24 6.95
CA CYS A 423 7.25 -21.62 7.81
C CYS A 423 7.85 -20.32 8.36
N GLY A 424 7.24 -19.17 8.04
CA GLY A 424 7.68 -17.85 8.52
C GLY A 424 6.94 -17.39 9.78
N CYS A 425 6.53 -18.31 10.65
CA CYS A 425 5.93 -17.94 11.94
C CYS A 425 7.03 -17.54 12.94
N TRP A 426 6.68 -16.80 13.99
CA TRP A 426 7.67 -16.32 14.97
C TRP A 426 8.45 -17.45 15.65
N ASP A 427 7.84 -18.62 15.88
CA ASP A 427 8.58 -19.76 16.46
C ASP A 427 9.65 -20.27 15.49
N CYS A 428 9.32 -20.40 14.20
CA CYS A 428 10.27 -20.92 13.21
C CYS A 428 11.40 -19.93 12.92
N GLU A 429 11.10 -18.63 12.83
CA GLU A 429 12.13 -17.60 12.67
C GLU A 429 13.02 -17.50 13.93
N GLY A 430 12.43 -17.57 15.13
CA GLY A 430 13.19 -17.57 16.38
C GLY A 430 14.06 -18.82 16.55
N MET A 431 13.57 -20.00 16.17
CA MET A 431 14.37 -21.22 16.12
C MET A 431 15.54 -21.09 15.16
N LEU A 432 15.32 -20.49 13.99
CA LEU A 432 16.37 -20.33 12.99
C LEU A 432 17.46 -19.36 13.46
N GLU A 433 17.07 -18.21 14.02
CA GLU A 433 17.97 -17.23 14.63
C GLU A 433 18.80 -17.86 15.77
N GLU A 434 18.16 -18.58 16.69
CA GLU A 434 18.86 -19.23 17.80
C GLU A 434 19.80 -20.34 17.34
N MET A 435 19.41 -21.12 16.32
CA MET A 435 20.28 -22.14 15.73
C MET A 435 21.52 -21.50 15.09
N GLU A 436 21.36 -20.38 14.37
CA GLU A 436 22.48 -19.64 13.79
C GLU A 436 23.40 -19.08 14.88
N ARG A 437 22.82 -18.56 15.97
CA ARG A 437 23.58 -18.08 17.13
C ARG A 437 24.44 -19.20 17.74
N VAL A 438 23.85 -20.38 17.98
CA VAL A 438 24.57 -21.54 18.53
C VAL A 438 25.68 -22.01 17.59
N VAL A 439 25.44 -22.05 16.28
CA VAL A 439 26.46 -22.42 15.28
C VAL A 439 27.61 -21.42 15.27
N LYS A 440 27.30 -20.11 15.37
CA LYS A 440 28.30 -19.04 15.37
C LYS A 440 29.13 -19.01 16.65
N GLU A 441 28.54 -19.35 17.79
CA GLU A 441 29.22 -19.37 19.10
C GLU A 441 30.18 -20.56 19.27
N GLY A 442 30.18 -21.54 18.36
CA GLY A 442 31.21 -22.56 18.27
C GLY A 442 31.37 -23.41 19.52
N ARG A 443 30.59 -24.49 19.64
CA ARG A 443 31.09 -25.67 20.36
C ARG A 443 31.76 -26.59 19.36
N GLU A 444 33.07 -26.49 19.27
CA GLU A 444 33.90 -27.60 18.84
C GLU A 444 33.51 -28.81 19.71
N GLU A 445 32.97 -29.85 19.08
CA GLU A 445 32.80 -31.21 19.62
C GLU A 445 31.77 -31.45 20.76
N GLY A 446 30.86 -30.50 21.04
CA GLY A 446 29.76 -30.69 22.01
C GLY A 446 28.38 -30.92 21.39
N GLU A 447 27.54 -31.75 22.01
CA GLU A 447 26.12 -31.90 21.65
C GLU A 447 25.39 -30.54 21.84
N VAL A 448 24.60 -30.13 20.83
CA VAL A 448 23.78 -28.92 20.91
C VAL A 448 22.65 -29.17 21.90
N ASP A 449 22.54 -28.32 22.93
CA ASP A 449 21.42 -28.32 23.87
C ASP A 449 20.15 -27.79 23.18
N MET A 450 19.51 -28.69 22.43
CA MET A 450 18.29 -28.39 21.68
C MET A 450 17.12 -28.02 22.60
N ASP A 451 17.05 -28.60 23.80
CA ASP A 451 16.00 -28.27 24.78
C ASP A 451 16.19 -26.84 25.30
N GLY A 452 17.43 -26.43 25.57
CA GLY A 452 17.77 -25.05 25.91
C GLY A 452 17.46 -24.06 24.79
N VAL A 453 17.72 -24.42 23.52
CA VAL A 453 17.34 -23.61 22.35
C VAL A 453 15.83 -23.42 22.30
N VAL A 454 15.06 -24.50 22.33
CA VAL A 454 13.59 -24.44 22.27
C VAL A 454 13.04 -23.59 23.40
N LYS A 455 13.55 -23.77 24.62
CA LYS A 455 13.10 -23.01 25.79
C LYS A 455 13.31 -21.50 25.63
N ARG A 456 14.47 -21.05 25.15
CA ARG A 456 14.73 -19.61 24.92
C ARG A 456 13.80 -19.02 23.86
N VAL A 457 13.54 -19.77 22.78
CA VAL A 457 12.59 -19.35 21.73
C VAL A 457 11.18 -19.25 22.30
N GLU A 458 10.72 -20.26 23.03
CA GLU A 458 9.39 -20.25 23.65
C GLU A 458 9.20 -19.09 24.63
N GLU A 459 10.22 -18.77 25.43
CA GLU A 459 10.22 -17.65 26.37
C GLU A 459 10.15 -16.29 25.64
N SER A 460 11.01 -16.09 24.63
CA SER A 460 11.06 -14.85 23.84
C SER A 460 9.79 -14.63 23.01
N VAL A 461 9.43 -15.62 22.18
CA VAL A 461 8.23 -15.55 21.33
C VAL A 461 6.96 -15.48 22.19
N GLY A 462 6.91 -16.24 23.28
CA GLY A 462 5.79 -16.22 24.23
C GLY A 462 5.56 -14.82 24.83
N TYR A 463 6.64 -14.15 25.24
CA TYR A 463 6.57 -12.80 25.77
C TYR A 463 6.10 -11.78 24.72
N TYR A 464 6.70 -11.78 23.52
CA TYR A 464 6.31 -10.85 22.45
C TYR A 464 4.85 -11.05 22.01
N ARG A 465 4.36 -12.30 22.00
CA ARG A 465 2.93 -12.59 21.76
C ARG A 465 2.03 -12.00 22.85
N ALA A 466 2.43 -12.09 24.11
CA ALA A 466 1.70 -11.49 25.22
C ALA A 466 1.65 -9.96 25.11
N VAL A 467 2.77 -9.31 24.72
CA VAL A 467 2.84 -7.87 24.48
C VAL A 467 1.86 -7.47 23.36
N GLU A 468 1.89 -8.16 22.22
CA GLU A 468 1.01 -7.83 21.09
C GLU A 468 -0.47 -8.11 21.41
N ALA A 469 -0.78 -9.18 22.15
CA ALA A 469 -2.12 -9.47 22.62
C ALA A 469 -2.66 -8.38 23.55
N ALA A 470 -1.83 -7.90 24.49
CA ALA A 470 -2.18 -6.78 25.37
C ALA A 470 -2.42 -5.49 24.58
N ARG A 471 -1.56 -5.19 23.60
CA ARG A 471 -1.68 -4.03 22.69
C ARG A 471 -3.01 -4.04 21.94
N ARG A 472 -3.34 -5.15 21.26
CA ARG A 472 -4.62 -5.31 20.54
C ARG A 472 -5.83 -5.27 21.45
N GLY A 473 -5.69 -5.80 22.67
CA GLY A 473 -6.71 -5.76 23.70
C GLY A 473 -6.86 -4.41 24.42
N LYS A 474 -6.02 -3.41 24.10
CA LYS A 474 -5.92 -2.13 24.81
C LYS A 474 -5.74 -2.31 26.34
N ARG A 475 -4.93 -3.29 26.73
CA ARG A 475 -4.59 -3.61 28.13
C ARG A 475 -3.19 -3.07 28.45
N ALA A 476 -2.87 -2.98 29.74
CA ALA A 476 -1.50 -2.68 30.17
C ALA A 476 -0.52 -3.72 29.59
N LEU A 477 0.59 -3.25 29.03
CA LEU A 477 1.62 -4.12 28.46
C LEU A 477 2.32 -4.91 29.58
N PRO A 478 2.76 -6.15 29.31
CA PRO A 478 3.48 -6.95 30.30
C PRO A 478 4.90 -6.42 30.51
N ALA A 479 5.39 -6.50 31.76
CA ALA A 479 6.78 -6.18 32.09
C ALA A 479 7.74 -7.24 31.51
N LYS A 480 8.89 -6.80 31.02
CA LYS A 480 9.94 -7.70 30.51
C LYS A 480 10.45 -8.61 31.65
N PRO A 481 10.42 -9.95 31.49
CA PRO A 481 10.96 -10.86 32.49
C PRO A 481 12.47 -10.65 32.69
N ASN A 482 12.96 -10.90 33.91
CA ASN A 482 14.40 -10.93 34.17
C ASN A 482 15.04 -12.07 33.37
N GLY A 483 16.03 -11.75 32.53
CA GLY A 483 16.78 -12.74 31.72
C GLY A 483 16.36 -12.83 30.26
N LEU A 484 15.39 -12.04 29.81
CA LEU A 484 15.02 -11.82 28.40
C LEU A 484 15.55 -10.51 27.86
#